data_AF-A0A7X6UMG9-F1
#
_entry.id   AF-A0A7X6UMG9-F1
#
_cell.length_a   1.000
_cell.length_b   1.000
_cell.length_c   1.000
_cell.angle_alpha   90.00
_cell.angle_beta   90.00
_cell.angle_gamma   90.00
#
_symmetry.space_group_name_H-M   'P 1'
#
loop_
_entity.id
_entity.type
_entity.pdbx_description
1 polymer ?
#
loop_
_entity_poly.entity_id
_entity_poly.type
_entity_poly.pdbx_seq_one_letter_code
_entity_poly.pdbx_strand_id
1 'polypeptide(L)'
;TQEGDKSITTVVVDDQKVEKRLEQEGNNAVVTIPVMSVADVVIGTLSGQTVKNMASKDAVLEIKTGQVTYTLPASQINIDAVSEQIGKQVELKDIAVSVKISEPAADTVKIIEDTANKNNYQIIVKPIEFEITCSSGSKTVEVSKFSTYVERMIAIPEGVDPSKITTGVILNSDGTFSHVPTAIIMIDGKYYAKINSLTNSVYSVIYGPKTFKDIEGHWAEKDINDMASRLIISGVGNDLFEPERNITRAEFSAVMAGALGLGREGYKNNFFDVKAGEWYSEYISTSSHYGLVRGYDDGTFKPDGNINRQEAMAILARAMGATKLGEELEIDASSILAAFNDNADVSGWAKDSVSKCVKTGVVTGRDNGRIAPLDNITRAETTIMVRRLLLNSDLINK
;
A
#
# COMPACT_ATOMS: atom_id res chain seq x y z
N THR A 1 32.19 7.16 -2.37
CA THR A 1 32.88 6.89 -3.65
C THR A 1 32.17 7.62 -4.77
N GLN A 2 32.67 7.55 -6.00
CA GLN A 2 31.95 8.01 -7.20
C GLN A 2 31.86 6.84 -8.17
N GLU A 3 30.73 6.71 -8.86
CA GLU A 3 30.53 5.78 -9.97
C GLU A 3 29.92 6.54 -11.14
N GLY A 4 30.71 6.74 -12.20
CA GLY A 4 30.39 7.74 -13.22
C GLY A 4 30.23 9.12 -12.59
N ASP A 5 29.09 9.76 -12.85
CA ASP A 5 28.76 11.10 -12.34
C ASP A 5 28.04 11.07 -10.99
N LYS A 6 27.71 9.88 -10.45
CA LYS A 6 26.94 9.72 -9.21
C LYS A 6 27.86 9.58 -8.00
N SER A 7 27.57 10.35 -6.96
CA SER A 7 28.16 10.23 -5.65
C SER A 7 27.49 9.12 -4.83
N ILE A 8 28.30 8.25 -4.23
CA ILE A 8 27.83 7.08 -3.45
C ILE A 8 28.33 7.19 -2.02
N THR A 9 27.40 7.12 -1.06
CA THR A 9 27.72 6.91 0.35
C THR A 9 27.30 5.51 0.77
N THR A 10 28.28 4.69 1.15
CA THR A 10 28.04 3.37 1.73
C THR A 10 28.35 3.41 3.22
N VAL A 11 27.39 2.98 4.04
CA VAL A 11 27.56 2.80 5.48
C VAL A 11 27.52 1.32 5.79
N VAL A 12 28.67 0.76 6.16
CA VAL A 12 28.76 -0.61 6.65
C VAL A 12 28.47 -0.60 8.14
N VAL A 13 27.41 -1.30 8.53
CA VAL A 13 26.97 -1.40 9.92
C VAL A 13 27.92 -2.30 10.70
N ASP A 14 28.25 -1.87 11.92
CA ASP A 14 29.02 -2.65 12.87
C ASP A 14 28.08 -3.60 13.63
N ASP A 15 28.16 -4.88 13.29
CA ASP A 15 27.32 -5.95 13.85
C ASP A 15 27.33 -5.97 15.39
N GLN A 16 28.47 -5.71 16.03
CA GLN A 16 28.57 -5.72 17.50
C GLN A 16 27.83 -4.54 18.13
N LYS A 17 27.79 -3.38 17.45
CA LYS A 17 27.02 -2.22 17.93
C LYS A 17 25.53 -2.46 17.82
N VAL A 18 25.08 -3.13 16.75
CA VAL A 18 23.67 -3.51 16.61
C VAL A 18 23.29 -4.48 17.72
N GLU A 19 24.08 -5.53 17.94
CA GLU A 19 23.80 -6.52 18.98
C GLU A 19 23.69 -5.88 20.37
N LYS A 20 24.65 -5.03 20.76
CA LYS A 20 24.56 -4.26 22.03
C LYS A 20 23.30 -3.42 22.12
N ARG A 21 22.86 -2.82 21.01
CA ARG A 21 21.63 -2.01 20.99
C ARG A 21 20.39 -2.88 21.15
N LEU A 22 20.34 -4.04 20.49
CA LEU A 22 19.25 -5.01 20.64
C LEU A 22 19.18 -5.56 22.08
N GLU A 23 20.32 -5.76 22.74
CA GLU A 23 20.36 -6.16 24.15
C GLU A 23 19.84 -5.08 25.11
N GLN A 24 20.13 -3.81 24.81
CA GLN A 24 19.74 -2.67 25.64
C GLN A 24 18.27 -2.27 25.47
N GLU A 25 17.78 -2.23 24.24
CA GLU A 25 16.42 -1.77 23.92
C GLU A 25 15.39 -2.90 23.95
N GLY A 26 15.81 -4.15 23.75
CA GLY A 26 14.92 -5.31 23.74
C GLY A 26 14.08 -5.39 22.47
N ASN A 27 12.79 -5.74 22.62
CA ASN A 27 11.89 -5.90 21.47
C ASN A 27 11.48 -4.53 20.90
N ASN A 28 11.33 -4.46 19.58
CA ASN A 28 11.00 -3.25 18.82
C ASN A 28 12.10 -2.17 18.82
N ALA A 29 13.36 -2.57 19.06
CA ALA A 29 14.52 -1.68 18.96
C ALA A 29 14.62 -1.01 17.58
N VAL A 30 15.10 0.23 17.53
CA VAL A 30 15.25 0.98 16.27
C VAL A 30 16.73 1.19 15.96
N VAL A 31 17.19 0.56 14.90
CA VAL A 31 18.57 0.68 14.39
C VAL A 31 18.59 1.71 13.27
N THR A 32 19.01 2.93 13.61
CA THR A 32 19.12 4.02 12.64
C THR A 32 20.52 4.09 12.02
N ILE A 33 20.59 4.12 10.69
CA ILE A 33 21.76 4.46 9.87
C ILE A 33 21.58 5.92 9.41
N PRO A 34 22.16 6.91 10.12
CA PRO A 34 22.13 8.30 9.69
C PRO A 34 23.15 8.55 8.60
N VAL A 35 22.72 9.19 7.52
CA VAL A 35 23.57 9.58 6.39
C VAL A 35 23.49 11.09 6.23
N MET A 36 24.53 11.76 6.73
CA MET A 36 24.62 13.23 6.76
C MET A 36 25.22 13.83 5.48
N SER A 37 25.89 13.01 4.65
CA SER A 37 26.38 13.46 3.35
C SER A 37 25.24 13.59 2.36
N VAL A 38 25.29 14.62 1.52
CA VAL A 38 24.48 14.68 0.30
C VAL A 38 25.12 13.73 -0.70
N ALA A 39 24.39 12.70 -1.12
CA ALA A 39 24.82 11.73 -2.10
C ALA A 39 23.65 11.27 -2.98
N ASP A 40 23.94 10.96 -4.24
CA ASP A 40 22.94 10.49 -5.22
C ASP A 40 22.51 9.05 -4.95
N VAL A 41 23.39 8.28 -4.29
CA VAL A 41 23.17 6.91 -3.86
C VAL A 41 23.59 6.75 -2.41
N VAL A 42 22.69 6.21 -1.60
CA VAL A 42 22.91 5.86 -0.21
C VAL A 42 22.70 4.36 -0.02
N ILE A 43 23.68 3.66 0.54
CA ILE A 43 23.61 2.21 0.78
C ILE A 43 23.92 1.95 2.26
N GLY A 44 22.98 1.37 2.98
CA GLY A 44 23.23 0.75 4.29
C GLY A 44 23.52 -0.74 4.10
N THR A 45 24.63 -1.23 4.62
CA THR A 45 25.03 -2.64 4.51
C THR A 45 25.05 -3.30 5.88
N LEU A 46 24.37 -4.45 6.01
CA LEU A 46 24.34 -5.29 7.20
C LEU A 46 24.70 -6.74 6.81
N SER A 47 25.14 -7.55 7.77
CA SER A 47 25.20 -9.00 7.56
C SER A 47 23.81 -9.63 7.69
N GLY A 48 23.59 -10.76 7.00
CA GLY A 48 22.37 -11.55 7.13
C GLY A 48 22.15 -12.04 8.58
N GLN A 49 23.23 -12.28 9.32
CA GLN A 49 23.15 -12.63 10.74
C GLN A 49 22.60 -11.46 11.58
N THR A 50 23.06 -10.24 11.34
CA THR A 50 22.52 -9.05 12.02
C THR A 50 21.05 -8.85 11.70
N VAL A 51 20.64 -8.99 10.44
CA VAL A 51 19.23 -8.94 10.05
C VAL A 51 18.41 -10.02 10.75
N LYS A 52 18.93 -11.24 10.87
CA LYS A 52 18.27 -12.34 11.60
C LYS A 52 18.05 -11.99 13.08
N ASN A 53 19.08 -11.46 13.73
CA ASN A 53 19.03 -11.05 15.13
C ASN A 53 18.01 -9.92 15.35
N MET A 54 18.03 -8.91 14.47
CA MET A 54 17.04 -7.83 14.48
C MET A 54 15.62 -8.35 14.32
N ALA A 55 15.37 -9.24 13.34
CA ALA A 55 14.06 -9.82 13.10
C ALA A 55 13.52 -10.60 14.31
N SER A 56 14.38 -11.32 15.04
CA SER A 56 14.01 -12.06 16.26
C SER A 56 13.56 -11.17 17.44
N LYS A 57 13.82 -9.87 17.35
CA LYS A 57 13.48 -8.86 18.35
C LYS A 57 12.44 -7.87 17.83
N ASP A 58 11.77 -8.17 16.71
CA ASP A 58 10.87 -7.24 16.03
C ASP A 58 11.50 -5.86 15.76
N ALA A 59 12.83 -5.82 15.60
CA ALA A 59 13.56 -4.56 15.45
C ALA A 59 13.37 -3.97 14.04
N VAL A 60 13.50 -2.66 13.98
CA VAL A 60 13.31 -1.85 12.77
C VAL A 60 14.64 -1.26 12.34
N LEU A 61 14.93 -1.33 11.05
CA LEU A 61 16.02 -0.62 10.39
C LEU A 61 15.51 0.71 9.85
N GLU A 62 16.20 1.80 10.15
CA GLU A 62 15.94 3.11 9.56
C GLU A 62 17.15 3.61 8.79
N ILE A 63 17.00 3.90 7.50
CA ILE A 63 18.00 4.68 6.75
C ILE A 63 17.50 6.11 6.67
N LYS A 64 18.24 7.04 7.29
CA LYS A 64 17.84 8.44 7.39
C LYS A 64 18.83 9.33 6.66
N THR A 65 18.38 9.94 5.57
CA THR A 65 19.08 10.97 4.80
C THR A 65 18.50 12.35 5.13
N GLY A 66 19.02 13.41 4.51
CA GLY A 66 18.47 14.76 4.65
C GLY A 66 17.04 14.92 4.11
N GLN A 67 16.60 14.06 3.19
CA GLN A 67 15.31 14.17 2.49
C GLN A 67 14.40 12.94 2.65
N VAL A 68 14.96 11.79 3.04
CA VAL A 68 14.24 10.52 3.07
C VAL A 68 14.52 9.80 4.38
N THR A 69 13.49 9.25 5.00
CA THR A 69 13.62 8.18 6.00
C THR A 69 12.96 6.93 5.44
N TYR A 70 13.72 5.83 5.37
CA TYR A 70 13.22 4.52 4.97
C TYR A 70 13.19 3.60 6.19
N THR A 71 11.99 3.21 6.61
CA THR A 71 11.73 2.51 7.88
C THR A 71 11.24 1.10 7.58
N LEU A 72 12.10 0.12 7.82
CA LEU A 72 11.95 -1.26 7.40
C LEU A 72 12.01 -2.22 8.60
N PRO A 73 10.91 -2.88 8.98
CA PRO A 73 10.99 -3.98 9.95
C PRO A 73 11.91 -5.07 9.42
N ALA A 74 12.90 -5.49 10.22
CA ALA A 74 13.93 -6.43 9.76
C ALA A 74 13.34 -7.79 9.32
N SER A 75 12.20 -8.17 9.90
CA SER A 75 11.46 -9.38 9.52
C SER A 75 10.99 -9.37 8.05
N GLN A 76 10.79 -8.20 7.45
CA GLN A 76 10.35 -8.06 6.06
C GLN A 76 11.45 -8.42 5.04
N ILE A 77 12.72 -8.48 5.46
CA ILE A 77 13.80 -8.98 4.60
C ILE A 77 13.70 -10.50 4.43
N ASN A 78 13.12 -11.20 5.41
CA ASN A 78 12.99 -12.66 5.45
C ASN A 78 14.30 -13.38 5.08
N ILE A 79 15.34 -13.15 5.89
CA ILE A 79 16.69 -13.62 5.59
C ILE A 79 16.80 -15.16 5.52
N ASP A 80 15.88 -15.89 6.15
CA ASP A 80 15.82 -17.35 6.02
C ASP A 80 15.46 -17.75 4.58
N ALA A 81 14.37 -17.19 4.03
CA ALA A 81 13.95 -17.46 2.65
C ALA A 81 14.99 -17.00 1.61
N VAL A 82 15.69 -15.89 1.90
CA VAL A 82 16.83 -15.44 1.11
C VAL A 82 17.97 -16.45 1.16
N SER A 83 18.32 -16.96 2.34
CA SER A 83 19.37 -17.96 2.52
C SER A 83 19.06 -19.26 1.77
N GLU A 84 17.78 -19.67 1.68
CA GLU A 84 17.39 -20.83 0.88
C GLU A 84 17.70 -20.64 -0.62
N GLN A 85 17.52 -19.43 -1.15
CA GLN A 85 17.78 -19.09 -2.55
C GLN A 85 19.28 -18.92 -2.85
N ILE A 86 20.03 -18.31 -1.93
CA ILE A 86 21.50 -18.19 -2.03
C ILE A 86 22.14 -19.59 -1.91
N GLY A 87 21.67 -20.39 -0.96
CA GLY A 87 22.10 -21.76 -0.71
C GLY A 87 22.46 -21.96 0.76
N LYS A 88 21.84 -22.95 1.40
CA LYS A 88 21.90 -23.21 2.85
C LYS A 88 23.30 -23.46 3.42
N GLN A 89 24.28 -23.73 2.57
CA GLN A 89 25.69 -23.88 2.96
C GLN A 89 26.39 -22.54 3.27
N VAL A 90 25.82 -21.41 2.84
CA VAL A 90 26.38 -20.07 3.12
C VAL A 90 25.94 -19.65 4.52
N GLU A 91 26.90 -19.32 5.38
CA GLU A 91 26.58 -18.81 6.73
C GLU A 91 25.93 -17.42 6.61
N LEU A 92 24.94 -17.12 7.47
CA LEU A 92 24.20 -15.85 7.39
C LEU A 92 25.09 -14.61 7.52
N LYS A 93 26.20 -14.72 8.27
CA LYS A 93 27.19 -13.64 8.42
C LYS A 93 27.91 -13.30 7.11
N ASP A 94 27.94 -14.23 6.15
CA ASP A 94 28.60 -14.09 4.84
C ASP A 94 27.61 -13.66 3.72
N ILE A 95 26.35 -13.41 4.09
CA ILE A 95 25.35 -12.79 3.22
C ILE A 95 25.37 -11.30 3.50
N ALA A 96 25.79 -10.49 2.53
CA ALA A 96 25.71 -9.04 2.62
C ALA A 96 24.30 -8.59 2.23
N VAL A 97 23.62 -7.87 3.14
CA VAL A 97 22.33 -7.25 2.90
C VAL A 97 22.54 -5.77 2.64
N SER A 98 22.23 -5.31 1.43
CA SER A 98 22.34 -3.93 0.99
C SER A 98 20.96 -3.32 0.87
N VAL A 99 20.73 -2.22 1.58
CA VAL A 99 19.50 -1.42 1.51
C VAL A 99 19.86 -0.08 0.87
N LYS A 100 19.40 0.13 -0.36
CA LYS A 100 19.80 1.22 -1.25
C LYS A 100 18.66 2.21 -1.43
N ILE A 101 18.98 3.50 -1.34
CA ILE A 101 18.13 4.63 -1.73
C ILE A 101 18.90 5.40 -2.80
N SER A 102 18.31 5.60 -3.97
CA SER A 102 19.00 6.26 -5.08
C SER A 102 18.06 7.04 -5.99
N GLU A 103 18.63 7.97 -6.76
CA GLU A 103 17.96 8.43 -7.97
C GLU A 103 17.91 7.28 -9.00
N PRO A 104 16.73 7.00 -9.59
CA PRO A 104 16.58 5.93 -10.57
C PRO A 104 17.39 6.18 -11.86
N ALA A 105 17.42 5.19 -12.74
CA ALA A 105 18.02 5.35 -14.07
C ALA A 105 17.33 6.46 -14.88
N ALA A 106 18.10 7.16 -15.72
CA ALA A 106 17.59 8.30 -16.51
C ALA A 106 16.40 7.94 -17.41
N ASP A 107 16.42 6.73 -18.00
CA ASP A 107 15.30 6.24 -18.82
C ASP A 107 14.02 6.07 -17.98
N THR A 108 14.15 5.58 -16.74
CA THR A 108 13.02 5.47 -15.81
C THR A 108 12.48 6.85 -15.42
N VAL A 109 13.36 7.83 -15.15
CA VAL A 109 12.94 9.22 -14.88
C VAL A 109 12.14 9.77 -16.05
N LYS A 110 12.65 9.58 -17.27
CA LYS A 110 11.97 10.03 -18.49
C LYS A 110 10.59 9.39 -18.67
N ILE A 111 10.46 8.09 -18.42
CA ILE A 111 9.15 7.41 -18.48
C ILE A 111 8.18 8.04 -17.46
N ILE A 112 8.63 8.34 -16.25
CA ILE A 112 7.79 8.98 -15.23
C ILE A 112 7.35 10.38 -15.68
N GLU A 113 8.26 11.18 -16.22
CA GLU A 113 7.96 12.51 -16.75
C GLU A 113 6.97 12.45 -17.92
N ASP A 114 7.18 11.55 -18.88
CA ASP A 114 6.29 11.34 -20.02
C ASP A 114 4.89 10.89 -19.58
N THR A 115 4.81 9.95 -18.62
CA THR A 115 3.53 9.49 -18.06
C THR A 115 2.81 10.60 -17.28
N ALA A 116 3.53 11.40 -16.50
CA ALA A 116 2.95 12.53 -15.79
C ALA A 116 2.39 13.57 -16.78
N ASN A 117 3.17 13.97 -17.78
CA ASN A 117 2.77 14.92 -18.81
C ASN A 117 1.54 14.43 -19.60
N LYS A 118 1.55 13.16 -20.04
CA LYS A 118 0.44 12.55 -20.78
C LYS A 118 -0.89 12.61 -20.01
N ASN A 119 -0.84 12.53 -18.69
CA ASN A 119 -2.03 12.49 -17.84
C ASN A 119 -2.32 13.83 -17.11
N ASN A 120 -1.55 14.87 -17.42
CA ASN A 120 -1.60 16.18 -16.77
C ASN A 120 -1.37 16.13 -15.25
N TYR A 121 -0.42 15.30 -14.81
CA TYR A 121 0.05 15.26 -13.43
C TYR A 121 1.26 16.17 -13.26
N GLN A 122 1.31 16.90 -12.15
CA GLN A 122 2.51 17.60 -11.71
C GLN A 122 3.30 16.70 -10.76
N ILE A 123 4.57 16.46 -11.08
CA ILE A 123 5.52 15.80 -10.16
C ILE A 123 5.89 16.79 -9.06
N ILE A 124 5.57 16.46 -7.81
CA ILE A 124 5.88 17.27 -6.62
C ILE A 124 7.23 16.85 -6.04
N VAL A 125 7.48 15.55 -5.97
CA VAL A 125 8.76 14.99 -5.52
C VAL A 125 9.37 14.20 -6.67
N LYS A 126 10.64 14.49 -6.99
CA LYS A 126 11.40 13.71 -7.98
C LYS A 126 11.38 12.21 -7.65
N PRO A 127 11.45 11.33 -8.66
CA PRO A 127 11.46 9.89 -8.44
C PRO A 127 12.62 9.42 -7.56
N ILE A 128 12.34 8.51 -6.62
CA ILE A 128 13.32 7.90 -5.71
C ILE A 128 13.16 6.39 -5.77
N GLU A 129 14.26 5.69 -6.00
CA GLU A 129 14.33 4.24 -6.05
C GLU A 129 14.76 3.67 -4.69
N PHE A 130 14.05 2.64 -4.25
CA PHE A 130 14.37 1.87 -3.05
C PHE A 130 14.62 0.42 -3.45
N GLU A 131 15.76 -0.13 -3.08
CA GLU A 131 16.14 -1.50 -3.41
C GLU A 131 16.72 -2.20 -2.19
N ILE A 132 16.42 -3.49 -2.04
CA ILE A 132 17.10 -4.35 -1.09
C ILE A 132 17.66 -5.54 -1.86
N THR A 133 18.97 -5.76 -1.72
CA THR A 133 19.65 -6.93 -2.30
C THR A 133 20.41 -7.68 -1.22
N CYS A 134 20.38 -9.00 -1.32
CA CYS A 134 21.13 -9.90 -0.47
C CYS A 134 22.08 -10.70 -1.35
N SER A 135 23.38 -10.60 -1.10
CA SER A 135 24.39 -11.18 -1.98
C SER A 135 25.43 -12.00 -1.23
N SER A 136 25.87 -13.10 -1.84
CA SER A 136 27.05 -13.86 -1.42
C SER A 136 27.75 -14.45 -2.65
N GLY A 137 29.02 -14.12 -2.84
CA GLY A 137 29.77 -14.47 -4.05
C GLY A 137 29.11 -13.87 -5.31
N SER A 138 28.77 -14.72 -6.29
CA SER A 138 28.10 -14.32 -7.53
C SER A 138 26.57 -14.34 -7.46
N LYS A 139 25.98 -14.82 -6.36
CA LYS A 139 24.53 -14.91 -6.21
C LYS A 139 23.99 -13.67 -5.53
N THR A 140 22.94 -13.11 -6.10
CA THR A 140 22.18 -11.98 -5.56
C THR A 140 20.71 -12.31 -5.58
N VAL A 141 20.02 -12.06 -4.48
CA VAL A 141 18.57 -12.17 -4.33
C VAL A 141 18.04 -10.79 -4.02
N GLU A 142 17.07 -10.33 -4.81
CA GLU A 142 16.36 -9.08 -4.56
C GLU A 142 15.21 -9.32 -3.58
N VAL A 143 15.06 -8.42 -2.62
CA VAL A 143 13.90 -8.39 -1.71
C VAL A 143 13.05 -7.17 -2.03
N SER A 144 11.99 -7.39 -2.81
CA SER A 144 11.12 -6.32 -3.29
C SER A 144 9.67 -6.39 -2.82
N LYS A 145 9.32 -7.36 -1.97
CA LYS A 145 7.94 -7.59 -1.50
C LYS A 145 7.90 -7.84 0.00
N PHE A 146 6.84 -7.36 0.63
CA PHE A 146 6.64 -7.35 2.07
C PHE A 146 5.25 -7.87 2.42
N SER A 147 5.13 -8.47 3.61
CA SER A 147 3.86 -8.93 4.17
C SER A 147 3.18 -7.88 5.05
N THR A 148 3.92 -6.87 5.48
CA THR A 148 3.39 -5.68 6.17
C THR A 148 3.91 -4.41 5.52
N TYR A 149 3.20 -3.29 5.73
CA TYR A 149 3.63 -2.01 5.19
C TYR A 149 5.02 -1.62 5.69
N VAL A 150 5.85 -1.22 4.73
CA VAL A 150 7.14 -0.59 4.94
C VAL A 150 6.98 0.90 4.62
N GLU A 151 7.47 1.74 5.53
CA GLU A 151 7.25 3.18 5.50
C GLU A 151 8.40 3.91 4.80
N ARG A 152 8.05 4.88 3.96
CA ARG A 152 8.96 5.85 3.36
C ARG A 152 8.46 7.24 3.68
N MET A 153 9.25 8.00 4.43
CA MET A 153 8.96 9.39 4.71
C MET A 153 9.84 10.25 3.81
N ILE A 154 9.23 10.92 2.83
CA ILE A 154 9.93 11.72 1.82
C ILE A 154 9.58 13.18 2.02
N ALA A 155 10.59 14.03 2.18
CA ALA A 155 10.41 15.46 2.36
C ALA A 155 9.75 16.10 1.13
N ILE A 156 8.76 16.94 1.38
CA ILE A 156 8.15 17.77 0.35
C ILE A 156 9.06 19.00 0.14
N PRO A 157 9.35 19.39 -1.12
CA PRO A 157 10.14 20.59 -1.40
C PRO A 157 9.56 21.85 -0.75
N GLU A 158 10.44 22.74 -0.28
CA GLU A 158 10.02 24.01 0.32
C GLU A 158 9.20 24.85 -0.68
N GLY A 159 8.15 25.52 -0.18
CA GLY A 159 7.25 26.34 -1.00
C GLY A 159 6.13 25.59 -1.71
N VAL A 160 6.11 24.25 -1.67
CA VAL A 160 4.95 23.47 -2.15
C VAL A 160 3.78 23.63 -1.18
N ASP A 161 2.61 23.96 -1.73
CA ASP A 161 1.34 23.98 -1.00
C ASP A 161 0.90 22.54 -0.70
N PRO A 162 0.76 22.13 0.57
CA PRO A 162 0.31 20.78 0.95
C PRO A 162 -1.08 20.42 0.40
N SER A 163 -1.94 21.41 0.12
CA SER A 163 -3.24 21.15 -0.51
C SER A 163 -3.12 20.77 -2.00
N LYS A 164 -1.95 21.03 -2.60
CA LYS A 164 -1.58 20.61 -3.95
C LYS A 164 -0.71 19.35 -3.93
N ILE A 165 -1.03 18.41 -3.05
CA ILE A 165 -0.42 17.09 -3.01
C ILE A 165 -1.54 16.07 -2.98
N THR A 166 -1.52 15.15 -3.95
CA THR A 166 -2.60 14.17 -4.10
C THR A 166 -2.21 12.83 -3.50
N THR A 167 -1.12 12.23 -3.98
CA THR A 167 -0.67 10.92 -3.51
C THR A 167 0.76 10.61 -3.94
N GLY A 168 1.41 9.68 -3.22
CA GLY A 168 2.51 8.89 -3.75
C GLY A 168 2.05 7.91 -4.83
N VAL A 169 2.93 7.64 -5.78
CA VAL A 169 2.71 6.72 -6.89
C VAL A 169 3.94 5.84 -7.15
N ILE A 170 3.70 4.67 -7.74
CA ILE A 170 4.73 3.85 -8.39
C ILE A 170 4.52 3.82 -9.90
N LEU A 171 5.60 3.58 -10.65
CA LEU A 171 5.56 3.27 -12.07
C LEU A 171 5.36 1.76 -12.28
N ASN A 172 4.28 1.38 -12.95
CA ASN A 172 4.03 0.00 -13.36
C ASN A 172 4.84 -0.35 -14.62
N SER A 173 5.03 -1.64 -14.89
CA SER A 173 5.73 -2.14 -16.09
C SER A 173 5.04 -1.76 -17.41
N ASP A 174 3.74 -1.48 -17.38
CA ASP A 174 2.95 -0.99 -18.52
C ASP A 174 3.07 0.54 -18.75
N GLY A 175 3.89 1.22 -17.94
CA GLY A 175 4.11 2.66 -18.00
C GLY A 175 3.03 3.51 -17.30
N THR A 176 2.05 2.90 -16.64
CA THR A 176 1.01 3.62 -15.88
C THR A 176 1.43 3.89 -14.44
N PHE A 177 0.73 4.81 -13.76
CA PHE A 177 0.89 5.02 -12.33
C PHE A 177 -0.15 4.25 -11.53
N SER A 178 0.27 3.71 -10.38
CA SER A 178 -0.62 3.19 -9.34
C SER A 178 -0.51 4.05 -8.09
N HIS A 179 -1.64 4.26 -7.41
CA HIS A 179 -1.69 4.79 -6.06
C HIS A 179 -0.80 3.97 -5.12
N VAL A 180 -0.17 4.64 -4.17
CA VAL A 180 0.35 4.00 -2.95
C VAL A 180 -0.16 4.80 -1.75
N PRO A 181 -0.66 4.14 -0.69
CA PRO A 181 -1.11 4.78 0.53
C PRO A 181 -0.17 5.89 1.00
N THR A 182 -0.67 7.12 1.06
CA THR A 182 0.13 8.32 1.33
C THR A 182 -0.64 9.28 2.23
N ALA A 183 -0.02 9.60 3.37
CA ALA A 183 -0.42 10.68 4.26
C ALA A 183 0.63 11.80 4.26
N ILE A 184 0.20 13.05 4.30
CA ILE A 184 1.05 14.21 4.46
C ILE A 184 1.16 14.56 5.93
N ILE A 185 2.37 14.56 6.47
CA ILE A 185 2.64 14.86 7.88
C ILE A 185 3.56 16.06 8.00
N MET A 186 3.48 16.79 9.12
CA MET A 186 4.37 17.90 9.43
C MET A 186 5.26 17.53 10.61
N ILE A 187 6.58 17.65 10.44
CA ILE A 187 7.58 17.43 11.49
C ILE A 187 8.50 18.66 11.48
N ASP A 188 8.63 19.32 12.63
CA ASP A 188 9.50 20.49 12.82
C ASP A 188 9.31 21.58 11.74
N GLY A 189 8.05 21.82 11.35
CA GLY A 189 7.69 22.82 10.34
C GLY A 189 7.92 22.41 8.88
N LYS A 190 8.37 21.17 8.61
CA LYS A 190 8.56 20.62 7.27
C LYS A 190 7.51 19.55 6.96
N TYR A 191 7.01 19.55 5.74
CA TYR A 191 6.06 18.55 5.26
C TYR A 191 6.77 17.33 4.70
N TYR A 192 6.20 16.16 4.96
CA TYR A 192 6.66 14.88 4.44
C TYR A 192 5.48 14.09 3.87
N ALA A 193 5.70 13.42 2.74
CA ALA A 193 4.85 12.32 2.30
C ALA A 193 5.28 11.05 3.04
N LYS A 194 4.41 10.55 3.92
CA LYS A 194 4.51 9.24 4.56
C LYS A 194 3.80 8.22 3.66
N ILE A 195 4.61 7.47 2.90
CA ILE A 195 4.17 6.44 1.96
C ILE A 195 4.27 5.07 2.64
N ASN A 196 3.19 4.32 2.64
CA ASN A 196 3.13 2.93 3.13
C ASN A 196 3.00 1.97 1.95
N SER A 197 4.00 1.12 1.72
CA SER A 197 4.02 0.20 0.57
C SER A 197 4.39 -1.22 0.98
N LEU A 198 3.81 -2.20 0.28
CA LEU A 198 4.18 -3.63 0.40
C LEU A 198 5.25 -4.05 -0.61
N THR A 199 5.77 -3.13 -1.40
CA THR A 199 6.85 -3.39 -2.36
C THR A 199 7.98 -2.40 -2.21
N ASN A 200 9.13 -2.73 -2.81
CA ASN A 200 10.15 -1.78 -3.24
C ASN A 200 10.00 -1.51 -4.74
N SER A 201 10.26 -0.27 -5.13
CA SER A 201 10.08 0.24 -6.49
C SER A 201 10.66 1.65 -6.59
N VAL A 202 10.32 2.34 -7.67
CA VAL A 202 10.53 3.78 -7.85
C VAL A 202 9.25 4.51 -7.44
N TYR A 203 9.39 5.41 -6.47
CA TYR A 203 8.28 6.20 -5.92
C TYR A 203 8.42 7.66 -6.32
N SER A 204 7.29 8.32 -6.53
CA SER A 204 7.20 9.78 -6.68
C SER A 204 5.95 10.26 -5.95
N VAL A 205 5.82 11.58 -5.75
CA VAL A 205 4.61 12.22 -5.22
C VAL A 205 4.09 13.16 -6.28
N ILE A 206 2.80 13.08 -6.57
CA ILE A 206 2.15 13.86 -7.63
C ILE A 206 1.02 14.74 -7.11
N TYR A 207 0.69 15.75 -7.91
CA TYR A 207 -0.56 16.49 -7.86
C TYR A 207 -1.33 16.27 -9.16
N GLY A 208 -2.55 15.80 -9.04
CA GLY A 208 -3.39 15.43 -10.19
C GLY A 208 -4.86 15.45 -9.83
N PRO A 209 -5.46 16.63 -9.59
CA PRO A 209 -6.86 16.73 -9.22
C PRO A 209 -7.76 16.18 -10.33
N LYS A 210 -8.82 15.45 -9.95
CA LYS A 210 -9.85 14.92 -10.84
C LYS A 210 -11.23 15.34 -10.36
N THR A 211 -12.09 15.67 -11.32
CA THR A 211 -13.49 16.05 -11.14
C THR A 211 -14.33 15.43 -12.25
N PHE A 212 -15.62 15.26 -12.01
CA PHE A 212 -16.57 14.72 -13.00
C PHE A 212 -17.82 15.61 -13.06
N LYS A 213 -18.47 15.67 -14.22
CA LYS A 213 -19.63 16.56 -14.46
C LYS A 213 -20.89 16.07 -13.78
N ASP A 214 -21.09 14.76 -13.70
CA ASP A 214 -22.29 14.11 -13.18
C ASP A 214 -22.32 13.95 -11.66
N ILE A 215 -21.33 14.51 -10.96
CA ILE A 215 -21.26 14.52 -9.50
C ILE A 215 -21.29 15.94 -8.91
N GLU A 216 -21.48 16.98 -9.72
CA GLU A 216 -21.60 18.35 -9.23
C GLU A 216 -22.83 18.49 -8.32
N GLY A 217 -22.61 18.88 -7.06
CA GLY A 217 -23.66 18.95 -6.04
C GLY A 217 -24.08 17.58 -5.48
N HIS A 218 -23.40 16.51 -5.86
CA HIS A 218 -23.68 15.16 -5.38
C HIS A 218 -23.15 14.96 -3.95
N TRP A 219 -23.88 14.21 -3.11
CA TRP A 219 -23.52 13.99 -1.70
C TRP A 219 -22.13 13.35 -1.50
N ALA A 220 -21.66 12.58 -2.48
CA ALA A 220 -20.35 11.92 -2.48
C ALA A 220 -19.26 12.68 -3.28
N GLU A 221 -19.55 13.89 -3.80
CA GLU A 221 -18.66 14.60 -4.72
C GLU A 221 -17.22 14.72 -4.19
N LYS A 222 -17.07 15.16 -2.93
CA LYS A 222 -15.75 15.36 -2.31
C LYS A 222 -14.97 14.05 -2.21
N ASP A 223 -15.63 12.97 -1.77
CA ASP A 223 -15.00 11.66 -1.62
C ASP A 223 -14.62 11.06 -2.98
N ILE A 224 -15.46 11.24 -4.00
CA ILE A 224 -15.19 10.81 -5.39
C ILE A 224 -14.00 11.57 -5.97
N ASN A 225 -13.97 12.90 -5.84
CA ASN A 225 -12.87 13.71 -6.34
C ASN A 225 -11.54 13.32 -5.66
N ASP A 226 -11.52 13.13 -4.33
CA ASP A 226 -10.31 12.72 -3.60
C ASP A 226 -9.80 11.34 -4.07
N MET A 227 -10.66 10.33 -4.06
CA MET A 227 -10.28 8.96 -4.42
C MET A 227 -9.90 8.81 -5.90
N ALA A 228 -10.54 9.56 -6.79
CA ALA A 228 -10.17 9.59 -8.20
C ALA A 228 -8.86 10.33 -8.46
N SER A 229 -8.62 11.45 -7.77
CA SER A 229 -7.35 12.17 -7.83
C SER A 229 -6.20 11.26 -7.36
N ARG A 230 -6.45 10.42 -6.36
CA ARG A 230 -5.49 9.43 -5.85
C ARG A 230 -5.23 8.25 -6.79
N LEU A 231 -5.91 8.15 -7.94
CA LEU A 231 -5.83 7.03 -8.89
C LEU A 231 -6.42 5.72 -8.36
N ILE A 232 -7.27 5.77 -7.33
CA ILE A 232 -7.86 4.56 -6.71
C ILE A 232 -9.11 4.11 -7.48
N ILE A 233 -9.89 5.07 -7.99
CA ILE A 233 -11.08 4.81 -8.79
C ILE A 233 -11.12 5.73 -10.00
N SER A 234 -11.43 5.18 -11.17
CA SER A 234 -11.52 5.95 -12.42
C SER A 234 -12.98 6.20 -12.80
N GLY A 235 -13.23 7.28 -13.53
CA GLY A 235 -14.51 7.50 -14.20
C GLY A 235 -14.72 6.55 -15.38
N VAL A 236 -15.87 6.68 -16.04
CA VAL A 236 -16.28 5.83 -17.17
C VAL A 236 -16.01 6.45 -18.55
N GLY A 237 -15.39 7.64 -18.57
CA GLY A 237 -15.10 8.41 -19.79
C GLY A 237 -15.99 9.65 -19.93
N ASN A 238 -15.67 10.53 -20.89
CA ASN A 238 -16.42 11.76 -21.17
C ASN A 238 -16.64 12.69 -19.94
N ASP A 239 -15.70 12.69 -19.00
CA ASP A 239 -15.79 13.39 -17.70
C ASP A 239 -16.96 12.91 -16.82
N LEU A 240 -17.39 11.65 -16.95
CA LEU A 240 -18.44 11.03 -16.15
C LEU A 240 -17.91 10.00 -15.15
N PHE A 241 -18.59 9.87 -14.02
CA PHE A 241 -18.27 8.91 -12.97
C PHE A 241 -19.32 7.80 -12.77
N GLU A 242 -20.59 8.10 -13.03
CA GLU A 242 -21.77 7.27 -12.75
C GLU A 242 -21.92 6.92 -11.26
N PRO A 243 -22.15 7.90 -10.37
CA PRO A 243 -22.15 7.68 -8.91
C PRO A 243 -23.19 6.65 -8.45
N GLU A 244 -24.35 6.61 -9.10
CA GLU A 244 -25.48 5.75 -8.74
C GLU A 244 -25.48 4.38 -9.43
N ARG A 245 -24.52 4.11 -10.33
CA ARG A 245 -24.40 2.79 -10.95
C ARG A 245 -23.91 1.78 -9.92
N ASN A 246 -24.53 0.61 -9.90
CA ASN A 246 -24.04 -0.53 -9.13
C ASN A 246 -22.65 -0.96 -9.62
N ILE A 247 -21.74 -1.17 -8.68
CA ILE A 247 -20.38 -1.60 -9.00
C ILE A 247 -20.32 -3.13 -9.17
N THR A 248 -19.52 -3.60 -10.12
CA THR A 248 -19.27 -5.04 -10.25
C THR A 248 -18.28 -5.52 -9.20
N ARG A 249 -18.27 -6.84 -8.94
CA ARG A 249 -17.33 -7.46 -8.01
C ARG A 249 -15.88 -7.32 -8.48
N ALA A 250 -15.62 -7.35 -9.79
CA ALA A 250 -14.31 -7.06 -10.37
C ALA A 250 -13.88 -5.62 -10.12
N GLU A 251 -14.75 -4.65 -10.38
CA GLU A 251 -14.49 -3.22 -10.14
C GLU A 251 -14.21 -2.95 -8.65
N PHE A 252 -15.02 -3.50 -7.75
CA PHE A 252 -14.81 -3.35 -6.31
C PHE A 252 -13.44 -3.92 -5.88
N SER A 253 -13.05 -5.08 -6.42
CA SER A 253 -11.76 -5.70 -6.10
C SER A 253 -10.58 -4.88 -6.62
N ALA A 254 -10.70 -4.31 -7.83
CA ALA A 254 -9.68 -3.43 -8.39
C ALA A 254 -9.53 -2.15 -7.55
N VAL A 255 -10.64 -1.54 -7.12
CA VAL A 255 -10.63 -0.37 -6.22
C VAL A 255 -9.95 -0.71 -4.89
N MET A 256 -10.25 -1.87 -4.30
CA MET A 256 -9.62 -2.30 -3.04
C MET A 256 -8.13 -2.58 -3.18
N ALA A 257 -7.71 -3.27 -4.24
CA ALA A 257 -6.30 -3.52 -4.51
C ALA A 257 -5.54 -2.21 -4.72
N GLY A 258 -6.08 -1.29 -5.54
CA GLY A 258 -5.49 0.02 -5.78
C GLY A 258 -5.43 0.90 -4.52
N ALA A 259 -6.48 0.89 -3.70
CA ALA A 259 -6.54 1.64 -2.44
C ALA A 259 -5.43 1.23 -1.46
N LEU A 260 -5.13 -0.07 -1.40
CA LEU A 260 -4.09 -0.62 -0.52
C LEU A 260 -2.68 -0.58 -1.14
N GLY A 261 -2.54 -0.06 -2.36
CA GLY A 261 -1.27 0.00 -3.08
C GLY A 261 -0.73 -1.39 -3.48
N LEU A 262 -1.63 -2.35 -3.72
CA LEU A 262 -1.25 -3.69 -4.16
C LEU A 262 -0.94 -3.66 -5.66
N GLY A 263 0.28 -4.04 -6.02
CA GLY A 263 0.75 -4.05 -7.41
C GLY A 263 -0.01 -5.06 -8.27
N ARG A 264 -0.08 -4.79 -9.58
CA ARG A 264 -0.61 -5.73 -10.56
C ARG A 264 0.45 -6.78 -10.88
N GLU A 265 0.37 -7.92 -10.22
CA GLU A 265 1.32 -9.00 -10.43
C GLU A 265 0.63 -10.23 -11.04
N GLY A 266 1.42 -11.03 -11.76
CA GLY A 266 1.00 -12.30 -12.36
C GLY A 266 0.80 -13.42 -11.34
N TYR A 267 0.09 -13.17 -10.23
CA TYR A 267 -0.29 -14.21 -9.30
C TYR A 267 -1.20 -15.23 -9.99
N LYS A 268 -1.11 -16.48 -9.52
CA LYS A 268 -1.94 -17.57 -10.05
C LYS A 268 -3.42 -17.24 -9.91
N ASN A 269 -4.14 -17.25 -11.03
CA ASN A 269 -5.58 -17.21 -11.03
C ASN A 269 -6.16 -18.54 -10.51
N ASN A 270 -7.10 -18.46 -9.58
CA ASN A 270 -7.76 -19.60 -8.94
C ASN A 270 -9.24 -19.74 -9.34
N PHE A 271 -9.74 -18.92 -10.27
CA PHE A 271 -11.16 -18.86 -10.64
C PHE A 271 -11.37 -19.16 -12.13
N PHE A 272 -12.30 -20.05 -12.45
CA PHE A 272 -12.50 -20.54 -13.83
C PHE A 272 -13.09 -19.50 -14.79
N ASP A 273 -13.83 -18.53 -14.28
CA ASP A 273 -14.48 -17.46 -15.04
C ASP A 273 -13.66 -16.16 -15.11
N VAL A 274 -12.49 -16.13 -14.49
CA VAL A 274 -11.53 -15.02 -14.63
C VAL A 274 -10.55 -15.37 -15.74
N LYS A 275 -10.76 -14.81 -16.93
CA LYS A 275 -9.89 -15.06 -18.09
C LYS A 275 -8.61 -14.24 -18.00
N ALA A 276 -7.49 -14.84 -18.38
CA ALA A 276 -6.22 -14.13 -18.48
C ALA A 276 -6.30 -13.03 -19.56
N GLY A 277 -5.68 -11.88 -19.32
CA GLY A 277 -5.67 -10.74 -20.24
C GLY A 277 -6.87 -9.80 -20.10
N GLU A 278 -7.91 -10.17 -19.35
CA GLU A 278 -8.97 -9.24 -18.96
C GLU A 278 -8.41 -8.18 -18.00
N TRP A 279 -8.88 -6.95 -18.11
CA TRP A 279 -8.36 -5.81 -17.33
C TRP A 279 -8.40 -6.04 -15.81
N TYR A 280 -9.36 -6.84 -15.33
CA TYR A 280 -9.55 -7.17 -13.93
C TYR A 280 -8.73 -8.36 -13.45
N SER A 281 -8.13 -9.14 -14.36
CA SER A 281 -7.58 -10.46 -14.03
C SER A 281 -6.46 -10.39 -12.99
N GLU A 282 -5.52 -9.46 -13.17
CA GLU A 282 -4.41 -9.23 -12.25
C GLU A 282 -4.87 -8.64 -10.92
N TYR A 283 -5.88 -7.77 -10.92
CA TYR A 283 -6.44 -7.23 -9.68
C TYR A 283 -7.11 -8.32 -8.83
N ILE A 284 -7.84 -9.23 -9.47
CA ILE A 284 -8.52 -10.32 -8.80
C ILE A 284 -7.51 -11.34 -8.27
N SER A 285 -6.51 -11.73 -9.07
CA SER A 285 -5.48 -12.66 -8.62
C SER A 285 -4.65 -12.08 -7.47
N THR A 286 -4.29 -10.80 -7.55
CA THR A 286 -3.61 -10.06 -6.47
C THR A 286 -4.49 -10.00 -5.22
N SER A 287 -5.75 -9.57 -5.35
CA SER A 287 -6.67 -9.50 -4.21
C SER A 287 -6.90 -10.88 -3.57
N SER A 288 -6.88 -11.95 -4.35
CA SER A 288 -7.01 -13.33 -3.87
C SER A 288 -5.74 -13.78 -3.13
N HIS A 289 -4.56 -13.47 -3.68
CA HIS A 289 -3.26 -13.76 -3.05
C HIS A 289 -3.13 -13.11 -1.67
N TYR A 290 -3.51 -11.83 -1.56
CA TYR A 290 -3.54 -11.10 -0.29
C TYR A 290 -4.74 -11.44 0.59
N GLY A 291 -5.58 -12.40 0.18
CA GLY A 291 -6.72 -12.88 0.98
C GLY A 291 -7.88 -11.88 1.11
N LEU A 292 -7.92 -10.81 0.33
CA LEU A 292 -8.99 -9.81 0.33
C LEU A 292 -10.29 -10.41 -0.22
N VAL A 293 -10.18 -11.16 -1.31
CA VAL A 293 -11.32 -11.78 -1.99
C VAL A 293 -11.25 -13.29 -2.00
N ARG A 294 -12.41 -13.92 -2.12
CA ARG A 294 -12.59 -15.36 -2.25
C ARG A 294 -13.56 -15.63 -3.39
N GLY A 295 -13.48 -16.82 -3.98
CA GLY A 295 -14.47 -17.30 -4.95
C GLY A 295 -15.71 -17.82 -4.24
N TYR A 296 -16.71 -18.19 -5.04
CA TYR A 296 -17.86 -18.96 -4.61
C TYR A 296 -17.49 -20.46 -4.54
N ASP A 297 -18.32 -21.26 -3.87
CA ASP A 297 -18.10 -22.70 -3.68
C ASP A 297 -18.07 -23.49 -5.00
N ASP A 298 -18.63 -22.93 -6.08
CA ASP A 298 -18.61 -23.47 -7.44
C ASP A 298 -17.29 -23.22 -8.19
N GLY A 299 -16.31 -22.56 -7.56
CA GLY A 299 -15.02 -22.22 -8.16
C GLY A 299 -15.03 -20.98 -9.06
N THR A 300 -16.13 -20.22 -9.08
CA THR A 300 -16.26 -18.96 -9.83
C THR A 300 -15.96 -17.74 -8.97
N PHE A 301 -15.65 -16.62 -9.63
CA PHE A 301 -15.53 -15.31 -9.00
C PHE A 301 -16.73 -14.40 -9.28
N LYS A 302 -17.40 -14.56 -10.42
CA LYS A 302 -18.49 -13.73 -10.95
C LYS A 302 -18.07 -12.27 -11.15
N PRO A 303 -17.03 -11.99 -11.98
CA PRO A 303 -16.43 -10.65 -12.09
C PRO A 303 -17.42 -9.56 -12.51
N ASP A 304 -18.34 -9.87 -13.43
CA ASP A 304 -19.33 -8.92 -13.96
C ASP A 304 -20.61 -8.82 -13.11
N GLY A 305 -20.75 -9.67 -12.09
CA GLY A 305 -21.87 -9.61 -11.17
C GLY A 305 -21.77 -8.38 -10.26
N ASN A 306 -22.89 -7.69 -10.05
CA ASN A 306 -22.95 -6.64 -9.03
C ASN A 306 -22.69 -7.24 -7.65
N ILE A 307 -21.87 -6.54 -6.86
CA ILE A 307 -21.56 -6.96 -5.50
C ILE A 307 -22.62 -6.42 -4.54
N ASN A 308 -23.13 -7.28 -3.65
CA ASN A 308 -24.02 -6.83 -2.59
C ASN A 308 -23.23 -6.25 -1.40
N ARG A 309 -23.94 -5.54 -0.53
CA ARG A 309 -23.33 -4.77 0.56
C ARG A 309 -22.63 -5.65 1.59
N GLN A 310 -23.20 -6.80 1.96
CA GLN A 310 -22.55 -7.71 2.92
C GLN A 310 -21.28 -8.37 2.34
N GLU A 311 -21.25 -8.66 1.04
CA GLU A 311 -20.05 -9.15 0.35
C GLU A 311 -18.94 -8.08 0.33
N ALA A 312 -19.29 -6.83 0.02
CA ALA A 312 -18.37 -5.71 0.07
C ALA A 312 -17.81 -5.49 1.48
N MET A 313 -18.66 -5.56 2.51
CA MET A 313 -18.25 -5.47 3.92
C MET A 313 -17.33 -6.63 4.34
N ALA A 314 -17.51 -7.82 3.78
CA ALA A 314 -16.58 -8.93 4.02
C ALA A 314 -15.20 -8.70 3.40
N ILE A 315 -15.12 -8.10 2.21
CA ILE A 315 -13.84 -7.71 1.60
C ILE A 315 -13.18 -6.58 2.42
N LEU A 316 -13.94 -5.55 2.78
CA LEU A 316 -13.47 -4.46 3.65
C LEU A 316 -12.96 -5.00 4.99
N ALA A 317 -13.64 -5.96 5.61
CA ALA A 317 -13.20 -6.57 6.86
C ALA A 317 -11.87 -7.32 6.75
N ARG A 318 -11.61 -7.98 5.62
CA ARG A 318 -10.31 -8.61 5.34
C ARG A 318 -9.22 -7.56 5.09
N ALA A 319 -9.55 -6.51 4.35
CA ALA A 319 -8.65 -5.36 4.15
C ALA A 319 -8.31 -4.65 5.47
N MET A 320 -9.26 -4.55 6.40
CA MET A 320 -8.99 -4.07 7.76
C MET A 320 -7.95 -4.94 8.48
N GLY A 321 -7.97 -6.26 8.28
CA GLY A 321 -6.92 -7.15 8.78
C GLY A 321 -5.54 -6.81 8.20
N ALA A 322 -5.45 -6.57 6.89
CA ALA A 322 -4.19 -6.20 6.24
C ALA A 322 -3.63 -4.85 6.72
N THR A 323 -4.49 -3.94 7.14
CA THR A 323 -4.12 -2.61 7.67
C THR A 323 -4.08 -2.56 9.22
N LYS A 324 -4.30 -3.71 9.89
CA LYS A 324 -4.44 -3.82 11.36
C LYS A 324 -5.57 -2.98 11.97
N LEU A 325 -6.48 -2.45 11.15
CA LEU A 325 -7.62 -1.68 11.63
C LEU A 325 -8.56 -2.57 12.46
N GLY A 326 -8.75 -2.18 13.71
CA GLY A 326 -9.65 -2.86 14.65
C GLY A 326 -9.18 -4.24 15.08
N GLU A 327 -7.87 -4.53 15.03
CA GLU A 327 -7.27 -5.78 15.53
C GLU A 327 -7.45 -5.93 17.05
N GLU A 328 -7.42 -4.82 17.79
CA GLU A 328 -7.54 -4.79 19.26
C GLU A 328 -8.99 -4.58 19.75
N LEU A 329 -9.96 -4.43 18.84
CA LEU A 329 -11.34 -4.14 19.23
C LEU A 329 -12.07 -5.43 19.63
N GLU A 330 -12.67 -5.42 20.82
CA GLU A 330 -13.70 -6.38 21.16
C GLU A 330 -14.98 -6.08 20.37
N ILE A 331 -15.45 -7.08 19.64
CA ILE A 331 -16.63 -6.98 18.76
C ILE A 331 -17.70 -7.93 19.27
N ASP A 332 -18.73 -7.38 19.92
CA ASP A 332 -20.00 -8.08 20.12
C ASP A 332 -20.89 -7.83 18.90
N ALA A 333 -20.83 -8.74 17.93
CA ALA A 333 -21.60 -8.66 16.71
C ALA A 333 -23.12 -8.60 16.98
N SER A 334 -23.61 -9.28 18.01
CA SER A 334 -25.04 -9.30 18.31
C SER A 334 -25.52 -7.95 18.83
N SER A 335 -24.75 -7.33 19.74
CA SER A 335 -25.05 -6.00 20.27
C SER A 335 -24.99 -4.93 19.18
N ILE A 336 -23.97 -4.97 18.31
CA ILE A 336 -23.81 -4.00 17.21
C ILE A 336 -24.95 -4.13 16.20
N LEU A 337 -25.28 -5.35 15.78
CA LEU A 337 -26.31 -5.59 14.77
C LEU A 337 -27.71 -5.29 15.29
N ALA A 338 -27.98 -5.43 16.59
CA ALA A 338 -29.28 -5.10 17.18
C ALA A 338 -29.70 -3.62 16.99
N ALA A 339 -28.76 -2.73 16.66
CA ALA A 339 -29.05 -1.34 16.32
C ALA A 339 -29.72 -1.15 14.94
N PHE A 340 -29.78 -2.20 14.11
CA PHE A 340 -30.30 -2.13 12.75
C PHE A 340 -31.59 -2.95 12.58
N ASN A 341 -32.56 -2.35 11.89
CA ASN A 341 -33.90 -2.91 11.72
C ASN A 341 -33.93 -4.18 10.86
N ASP A 342 -32.94 -4.35 9.98
CA ASP A 342 -32.78 -5.45 9.04
C ASP A 342 -31.62 -6.39 9.41
N ASN A 343 -31.24 -6.43 10.70
CA ASN A 343 -30.15 -7.29 11.17
C ASN A 343 -30.38 -8.78 10.89
N ALA A 344 -31.65 -9.21 10.82
CA ALA A 344 -32.02 -10.58 10.51
C ALA A 344 -31.66 -10.98 9.06
N ASP A 345 -31.52 -10.01 8.16
CA ASP A 345 -31.16 -10.24 6.75
C ASP A 345 -29.64 -10.41 6.56
N VAL A 346 -28.84 -10.10 7.59
CA VAL A 346 -27.39 -10.31 7.56
C VAL A 346 -27.11 -11.81 7.63
N SER A 347 -26.50 -12.34 6.57
CA SER A 347 -26.14 -13.75 6.50
C SER A 347 -25.18 -14.14 7.63
N GLY A 348 -25.31 -15.36 8.15
CA GLY A 348 -24.52 -15.82 9.30
C GLY A 348 -23.00 -15.66 9.10
N TRP A 349 -22.50 -15.95 7.89
CA TRP A 349 -21.09 -15.80 7.52
C TRP A 349 -20.61 -14.34 7.48
N ALA A 350 -21.54 -13.38 7.34
CA ALA A 350 -21.24 -11.96 7.19
C ALA A 350 -21.32 -11.20 8.51
N LYS A 351 -21.95 -11.73 9.56
CA LYS A 351 -22.22 -11.03 10.82
C LYS A 351 -20.98 -10.37 11.43
N ASP A 352 -19.87 -11.10 11.53
CA ASP A 352 -18.63 -10.57 12.10
C ASP A 352 -18.03 -9.46 11.22
N SER A 353 -18.02 -9.67 9.91
CA SER A 353 -17.49 -8.68 8.95
C SER A 353 -18.32 -7.40 8.95
N VAL A 354 -19.65 -7.54 8.96
CA VAL A 354 -20.59 -6.42 8.98
C VAL A 354 -20.40 -5.63 10.28
N SER A 355 -20.37 -6.32 11.41
CA SER A 355 -20.20 -5.72 12.73
C SER A 355 -18.86 -5.01 12.86
N LYS A 356 -17.77 -5.61 12.34
CA LYS A 356 -16.45 -4.98 12.31
C LYS A 356 -16.48 -3.67 11.51
N CYS A 357 -17.06 -3.67 10.31
CA CYS A 357 -17.17 -2.46 9.48
C CYS A 357 -17.97 -1.35 10.15
N VAL A 358 -19.03 -1.70 10.88
CA VAL A 358 -19.82 -0.73 11.65
C VAL A 358 -19.03 -0.18 12.83
N LYS A 359 -18.40 -1.07 13.61
CA LYS A 359 -17.64 -0.71 14.81
C LYS A 359 -16.47 0.21 14.50
N THR A 360 -15.78 -0.02 13.37
CA THR A 360 -14.65 0.80 12.93
C THR A 360 -15.08 2.06 12.19
N GLY A 361 -16.37 2.29 11.99
CA GLY A 361 -16.88 3.47 11.27
C GLY A 361 -16.62 3.46 9.76
N VAL A 362 -16.13 2.35 9.20
CA VAL A 362 -15.97 2.16 7.75
C VAL A 362 -17.35 2.18 7.07
N VAL A 363 -18.38 1.66 7.75
CA VAL A 363 -19.78 1.69 7.31
C VAL A 363 -20.68 2.21 8.42
N THR A 364 -21.63 3.07 8.09
CA THR A 364 -22.54 3.72 9.07
C THR A 364 -24.01 3.30 8.93
N GLY A 365 -24.32 2.35 8.03
CA GLY A 365 -25.70 2.02 7.63
C GLY A 365 -26.24 2.92 6.53
N ARG A 366 -27.53 2.77 6.21
CA ARG A 366 -28.35 3.62 5.34
C ARG A 366 -29.47 4.28 6.15
N ASP A 367 -30.20 5.19 5.52
CA ASP A 367 -31.39 5.81 6.10
C ASP A 367 -32.38 4.77 6.64
N ASN A 368 -33.14 5.18 7.65
CA ASN A 368 -34.11 4.36 8.39
C ASN A 368 -33.49 3.24 9.25
N GLY A 369 -32.23 3.39 9.67
CA GLY A 369 -31.58 2.47 10.61
C GLY A 369 -31.36 1.08 10.03
N ARG A 370 -30.95 1.00 8.76
CA ARG A 370 -30.74 -0.28 8.03
C ARG A 370 -29.28 -0.48 7.65
N ILE A 371 -28.84 -1.73 7.58
CA ILE A 371 -27.57 -2.11 6.93
C ILE A 371 -27.77 -2.21 5.42
N ALA A 372 -28.91 -2.76 4.98
CA ALA A 372 -29.24 -3.19 3.62
C ALA A 372 -28.27 -4.26 3.08
N PRO A 373 -28.11 -5.41 3.76
CA PRO A 373 -27.04 -6.37 3.47
C PRO A 373 -27.14 -7.02 2.08
N LEU A 374 -28.36 -7.21 1.58
CA LEU A 374 -28.63 -7.87 0.30
C LEU A 374 -28.72 -6.91 -0.90
N ASP A 375 -28.73 -5.60 -0.64
CA ASP A 375 -28.76 -4.60 -1.71
C ASP A 375 -27.40 -4.52 -2.40
N ASN A 376 -27.41 -4.24 -3.70
CA ASN A 376 -26.19 -3.87 -4.43
C ASN A 376 -25.67 -2.51 -3.95
N ILE A 377 -24.35 -2.34 -3.99
CA ILE A 377 -23.70 -1.06 -3.66
C ILE A 377 -23.38 -0.26 -4.91
N THR A 378 -23.51 1.06 -4.78
CA THR A 378 -23.17 1.99 -5.85
C THR A 378 -21.68 2.32 -5.88
N ARG A 379 -21.21 2.91 -6.98
CA ARG A 379 -19.85 3.44 -7.09
C ARG A 379 -19.57 4.56 -6.08
N ALA A 380 -20.55 5.42 -5.80
CA ALA A 380 -20.46 6.44 -4.77
C ALA A 380 -20.30 5.83 -3.36
N GLU A 381 -21.14 4.85 -3.02
CA GLU A 381 -21.04 4.15 -1.72
C GLU A 381 -19.69 3.43 -1.57
N THR A 382 -19.24 2.75 -2.61
CA THR A 382 -17.92 2.09 -2.65
C THR A 382 -16.82 3.08 -2.31
N THR A 383 -16.82 4.22 -2.99
CA THR A 383 -15.81 5.27 -2.82
C THR A 383 -15.74 5.73 -1.37
N ILE A 384 -16.90 6.01 -0.74
CA ILE A 384 -16.95 6.45 0.65
C ILE A 384 -16.43 5.36 1.59
N MET A 385 -16.84 4.11 1.41
CA MET A 385 -16.41 3.01 2.29
C MET A 385 -14.90 2.78 2.20
N VAL A 386 -14.35 2.76 0.99
CA VAL A 386 -12.90 2.57 0.79
C VAL A 386 -12.13 3.78 1.33
N ARG A 387 -12.61 5.00 1.12
CA ARG A 387 -11.97 6.20 1.69
C ARG A 387 -11.96 6.16 3.21
N ARG A 388 -13.08 5.79 3.85
CA ARG A 388 -13.16 5.64 5.31
C ARG A 388 -12.23 4.56 5.84
N LEU A 389 -12.06 3.45 5.11
CA LEU A 389 -11.06 2.45 5.45
C LEU A 389 -9.66 3.09 5.49
N LEU A 390 -9.25 3.78 4.42
CA LEU A 390 -7.92 4.41 4.36
C LEU A 390 -7.72 5.47 5.44
N LEU A 391 -8.75 6.28 5.71
CA LEU A 391 -8.75 7.29 6.77
C LEU A 391 -8.60 6.69 8.17
N ASN A 392 -9.35 5.63 8.45
CA ASN A 392 -9.38 5.01 9.77
C ASN A 392 -8.15 4.13 10.02
N SER A 393 -7.48 3.68 8.95
CA SER A 393 -6.19 3.00 8.99
C SER A 393 -4.99 3.96 8.96
N ASP A 394 -5.21 5.28 9.04
CA ASP A 394 -4.16 6.33 8.95
C ASP A 394 -3.26 6.21 7.69
N LEU A 395 -3.82 5.66 6.61
CA LEU A 395 -3.15 5.47 5.32
C LEU A 395 -3.24 6.70 4.42
N ILE A 396 -4.21 7.59 4.68
CA ILE A 396 -4.36 8.91 4.04
C ILE A 396 -4.79 9.96 5.09
N ASN A 397 -4.67 11.25 4.76
CA ASN A 397 -5.08 12.34 5.67
C ASN A 397 -6.59 12.45 5.86
N LYS A 398 -7.00 12.82 7.08
CA LYS A 398 -8.39 13.12 7.48
C LYS A 398 -9.00 14.35 6.83
#